data_AF-A0A934QCM8-F1
#
_entry.id   AF-A0A934QCM8-F1
#
_cell.length_a   1.000
_cell.length_b   1.000
_cell.length_c   1.000
_cell.angle_alpha   90.00
_cell.angle_beta   90.00
_cell.angle_gamma   90.00
#
_symmetry.space_group_name_H-M   'P 1'
#
loop_
_entity.id
_entity.type
_entity.pdbx_description
1 polymer ?
#
loop_
_entity_poly.entity_id
_entity_poly.type
_entity_poly.pdbx_seq_one_letter_code
_entity_poly.pdbx_strand_id
1 'polypeptide(L)'
;MNTAIAQMAHENGWSYEEAGDPPALGGTLWEQVSNGTARDKVVGDGWEAGTITGGSRSATQVSRKGRLEVRRTVTVSAPKRSITLGYFAITLPRRLPHMVLDATRNGRGMVTRPRAGQALSLEGDFDSHFQLYAPNGYERDALYVFTPDLMALLIDEAGDLDVEIRDNQLIVYREGGFDLLDPRVRERFAQLRATIGALAWSQSDRYLDDRVPAPRLLRAGPADNEVGAGGQRLRRKLPKEALIGVWAAGGGLAVAAVTGLLLILLR
;
A
#
# COMPACT_ATOMS: atom_id res chain seq x y z
N MET A 1 -8.10 -6.86 22.82
CA MET A 1 -7.69 -5.49 23.16
C MET A 1 -6.33 -5.52 23.87
N ASN A 2 -5.31 -4.91 23.28
CA ASN A 2 -3.98 -4.78 23.86
C ASN A 2 -3.91 -3.50 24.70
N THR A 3 -4.06 -3.64 26.02
CA THR A 3 -4.19 -2.50 26.94
C THR A 3 -2.96 -1.60 26.98
N ALA A 4 -1.75 -2.16 26.79
CA ALA A 4 -0.52 -1.39 26.81
C ALA A 4 -0.39 -0.47 25.57
N ILE A 5 -0.72 -0.97 24.38
CA ILE A 5 -0.70 -0.16 23.15
C ILE A 5 -1.79 0.92 23.21
N ALA A 6 -2.98 0.58 23.70
CA ALA A 6 -4.06 1.54 23.87
C ALA A 6 -3.69 2.67 24.84
N GLN A 7 -3.05 2.34 25.97
CA GLN A 7 -2.55 3.32 26.93
C GLN A 7 -1.46 4.20 26.32
N MET A 8 -0.47 3.60 25.65
CA MET A 8 0.60 4.33 24.96
C MET A 8 0.04 5.31 23.92
N ALA A 9 -0.95 4.88 23.12
CA ALA A 9 -1.60 5.75 22.15
C ALA A 9 -2.28 6.94 22.85
N HIS A 10 -3.05 6.68 23.90
CA HIS A 10 -3.73 7.72 24.67
C HIS A 10 -2.75 8.74 25.29
N GLU A 11 -1.65 8.28 25.89
CA GLU A 11 -0.62 9.15 26.49
C GLU A 11 0.06 10.08 25.47
N ASN A 12 0.11 9.67 24.20
CA ASN A 12 0.67 10.46 23.10
C ASN A 12 -0.40 11.25 22.30
N GLY A 13 -1.66 11.24 22.75
CA GLY A 13 -2.77 11.92 22.06
C GLY A 13 -3.19 11.26 20.74
N TRP A 14 -2.88 9.97 20.56
CA TRP A 14 -3.26 9.17 19.39
C TRP A 14 -4.51 8.35 19.69
N SER A 15 -5.20 7.95 18.63
CA SER A 15 -6.34 7.03 18.74
C SER A 15 -5.91 5.58 18.60
N TYR A 16 -6.69 4.68 19.20
CA TYR A 16 -6.47 3.23 19.16
C TYR A 16 -7.74 2.51 18.70
N GLU A 17 -7.57 1.58 17.78
CA GLU A 17 -8.61 0.66 17.30
C GLU A 17 -8.11 -0.78 17.45
N GLU A 18 -8.91 -1.64 18.11
CA GLU A 18 -8.56 -3.07 18.20
C GLU A 18 -8.54 -3.75 16.82
N ALA A 19 -9.39 -3.29 15.91
CA ALA A 19 -9.46 -3.78 14.55
C ALA A 19 -9.99 -2.69 13.61
N GLY A 20 -9.41 -2.63 12.41
CA GLY A 20 -9.85 -1.70 11.39
C GLY A 20 -9.42 -2.08 9.99
N ASP A 21 -9.64 -1.13 9.09
CA ASP A 21 -9.15 -1.19 7.72
C ASP A 21 -7.61 -1.00 7.68
N PRO A 22 -6.94 -1.58 6.68
CA PRO A 22 -5.53 -1.49 6.45
C PRO A 22 -5.22 -0.12 5.82
N PRO A 23 -3.94 0.25 5.72
CA PRO A 23 -3.59 1.58 5.22
C PRO A 23 -3.96 1.79 3.74
N ALA A 24 -3.85 0.75 2.90
CA ALA A 24 -4.34 0.80 1.53
C ALA A 24 -5.36 -0.29 1.28
N LEU A 25 -6.47 0.06 0.62
CA LEU A 25 -7.51 -0.89 0.22
C LEU A 25 -7.23 -1.45 -1.18
N GLY A 26 -7.54 -2.72 -1.36
CA GLY A 26 -7.35 -3.42 -2.61
C GLY A 26 -8.08 -4.75 -2.69
N GLY A 27 -8.34 -5.20 -3.91
CA GLY A 27 -9.10 -6.40 -4.19
C GLY A 27 -8.27 -7.57 -4.73
N THR A 28 -6.94 -7.55 -4.61
CA THR A 28 -6.08 -8.55 -5.26
C THR A 28 -4.94 -9.09 -4.38
N LEU A 29 -4.60 -10.36 -4.58
CA LEU A 29 -3.61 -11.15 -3.82
C LEU A 29 -2.18 -10.59 -3.59
N TRP A 30 -1.77 -9.49 -4.23
CA TRP A 30 -0.40 -8.92 -4.04
C TRP A 30 -0.26 -8.20 -2.72
N GLU A 31 -1.40 -7.76 -2.22
CA GLU A 31 -1.54 -6.66 -1.32
C GLU A 31 -1.43 -7.22 0.09
N GLN A 32 -0.24 -7.70 0.42
CA GLN A 32 0.04 -8.22 1.76
C GLN A 32 -0.43 -7.24 2.83
N VAL A 33 -0.22 -5.94 2.58
CA VAL A 33 -0.71 -4.84 3.43
C VAL A 33 -2.17 -4.42 3.18
N SER A 34 -2.91 -4.98 2.23
CA SER A 34 -4.36 -4.74 2.03
C SER A 34 -5.23 -5.96 2.35
N ASN A 35 -4.62 -7.15 2.42
CA ASN A 35 -5.28 -8.43 2.58
C ASN A 35 -5.30 -8.83 4.06
N GLY A 36 -6.39 -8.54 4.76
CA GLY A 36 -6.54 -8.98 6.14
C GLY A 36 -7.35 -8.04 7.00
N THR A 37 -7.00 -7.91 8.27
CA THR A 37 -7.56 -6.92 9.19
C THR A 37 -6.40 -6.26 9.91
N ALA A 38 -6.35 -4.93 9.93
CA ALA A 38 -5.41 -4.21 10.78
C ALA A 38 -5.85 -4.43 12.23
N ARG A 39 -4.91 -4.82 13.09
CA ARG A 39 -5.09 -5.10 14.51
C ARG A 39 -4.18 -4.20 15.31
N ASP A 40 -4.62 -3.86 16.52
CA ASP A 40 -3.90 -2.96 17.42
C ASP A 40 -3.45 -1.69 16.70
N LYS A 41 -4.40 -1.11 15.96
CA LYS A 41 -4.18 0.00 15.06
C LYS A 41 -4.07 1.28 15.87
N VAL A 42 -2.94 1.96 15.76
CA VAL A 42 -2.68 3.28 16.34
C VAL A 42 -2.74 4.29 15.22
N VAL A 43 -3.52 5.36 15.40
CA VAL A 43 -3.71 6.40 14.38
C VAL A 43 -3.40 7.77 14.98
N GLY A 44 -2.48 8.48 14.32
CA GLY A 44 -2.16 9.87 14.61
C GLY A 44 -2.42 10.76 13.38
N ASP A 45 -1.94 12.01 13.44
CA ASP A 45 -2.18 12.97 12.36
C ASP A 45 -1.46 12.59 11.06
N GLY A 46 -2.22 12.11 10.06
CA GLY A 46 -1.70 11.72 8.76
C GLY A 46 -0.90 10.42 8.75
N TRP A 47 -0.97 9.58 9.79
CA TRP A 47 -0.29 8.28 9.81
C TRP A 47 -1.02 7.24 10.65
N GLU A 48 -0.75 5.97 10.38
CA GLU A 48 -1.22 4.85 11.17
C GLU A 48 -0.19 3.72 11.27
N ALA A 49 -0.24 2.93 12.33
CA ALA A 49 0.61 1.76 12.52
C ALA A 49 -0.21 0.60 13.10
N GLY A 50 0.20 -0.63 12.85
CA GLY A 50 -0.45 -1.79 13.44
C GLY A 50 0.09 -3.10 12.90
N THR A 51 -0.70 -4.16 13.12
CA THR A 51 -0.40 -5.49 12.58
C THR A 51 -1.53 -5.96 11.68
N ILE A 52 -1.21 -6.36 10.46
CA ILE A 52 -2.16 -6.99 9.55
C ILE A 52 -2.13 -8.49 9.80
N THR A 53 -3.31 -9.03 10.11
CA THR A 53 -3.55 -10.46 10.28
C THR A 53 -4.49 -10.96 9.20
N GLY A 54 -4.38 -12.22 8.80
CA GLY A 54 -5.33 -12.82 7.85
C GLY A 54 -6.78 -12.68 8.31
N GLY A 55 -7.71 -12.56 7.36
CA GLY A 55 -9.13 -12.35 7.60
C GLY A 55 -9.92 -12.42 6.31
N SER A 56 -11.24 -12.32 6.41
CA SER A 56 -12.12 -12.20 5.23
C SER A 56 -12.60 -10.77 5.08
N ARG A 57 -12.59 -10.28 3.85
CA ARG A 57 -13.13 -8.97 3.47
C ARG A 57 -13.94 -9.06 2.22
N SER A 58 -14.92 -8.17 2.09
CA SER A 58 -15.69 -8.03 0.85
C SER A 58 -15.67 -6.57 0.42
N ALA A 59 -15.16 -6.29 -0.77
CA ALA A 59 -15.26 -4.99 -1.42
C ALA A 59 -16.36 -5.03 -2.47
N THR A 60 -17.30 -4.09 -2.44
CA THR A 60 -18.36 -3.99 -3.45
C THR A 60 -18.07 -2.80 -4.36
N GLN A 61 -17.76 -3.09 -5.62
CA GLN A 61 -17.60 -2.10 -6.67
C GLN A 61 -18.91 -1.96 -7.44
N VAL A 62 -19.37 -0.72 -7.61
CA VAL A 62 -20.51 -0.40 -8.48
C VAL A 62 -19.96 0.32 -9.71
N SER A 63 -20.17 -0.25 -10.90
CA SER A 63 -19.75 0.34 -12.16
C SER A 63 -20.96 0.55 -13.06
N ARG A 64 -21.09 1.77 -13.60
CA ARG A 64 -22.19 2.11 -14.52
C ARG A 64 -21.69 1.99 -15.96
N LYS A 65 -22.31 1.11 -16.75
CA LYS A 65 -21.99 0.92 -18.16
C LYS A 65 -23.27 1.16 -18.98
N GLY A 66 -23.47 2.40 -19.42
CA GLY A 66 -24.72 2.82 -20.08
C GLY A 66 -25.91 2.84 -19.12
N ARG A 67 -27.00 2.13 -19.46
CA ARG A 67 -28.20 1.97 -18.60
C ARG A 67 -28.06 0.89 -17.52
N LEU A 68 -26.94 0.17 -17.51
CA LEU A 68 -26.70 -0.93 -16.56
C LEU A 68 -25.83 -0.45 -15.41
N GLU A 69 -26.31 -0.67 -14.19
CA GLU A 69 -25.50 -0.66 -12.98
C GLU A 69 -25.01 -2.08 -12.71
N VAL A 70 -23.68 -2.26 -12.67
CA VAL A 70 -23.00 -3.52 -12.38
C VAL A 70 -22.44 -3.45 -10.97
N ARG A 71 -23.04 -4.20 -10.04
CA ARG A 71 -22.50 -4.37 -8.70
C ARG A 71 -21.66 -5.65 -8.65
N ARG A 72 -20.37 -5.52 -8.35
CA ARG A 72 -19.42 -6.61 -8.19
C ARG A 72 -18.92 -6.65 -6.75
N THR A 73 -19.24 -7.70 -6.02
CA THR A 73 -18.66 -7.95 -4.70
C THR A 73 -17.51 -8.93 -4.82
N VAL A 74 -16.31 -8.49 -4.43
CA VAL A 74 -15.09 -9.29 -4.37
C VAL A 74 -14.82 -9.60 -2.92
N THR A 75 -14.89 -10.88 -2.55
CA THR A 75 -14.47 -11.33 -1.22
C THR A 75 -13.06 -11.87 -1.30
N VAL A 76 -12.16 -11.31 -0.50
CA VAL A 76 -10.80 -11.81 -0.30
C VAL A 76 -10.73 -12.42 1.09
N SER A 77 -10.45 -13.72 1.15
CA SER A 77 -10.26 -14.44 2.40
C SER A 77 -8.84 -14.97 2.46
N ALA A 78 -8.10 -14.55 3.48
CA ALA A 78 -6.80 -15.08 3.83
C ALA A 78 -6.90 -15.80 5.18
N PRO A 79 -6.35 -17.02 5.33
CA PRO A 79 -6.25 -17.67 6.63
C PRO A 79 -5.55 -16.77 7.67
N LYS A 80 -6.10 -16.66 8.87
CA LYS A 80 -5.50 -15.88 9.97
C LYS A 80 -4.03 -16.19 10.24
N ARG A 81 -3.63 -17.46 10.04
CA ARG A 81 -2.26 -17.95 10.26
C ARG A 81 -1.30 -17.72 9.08
N SER A 82 -1.79 -17.27 7.92
CA SER A 82 -0.96 -17.16 6.71
C SER A 82 -0.44 -15.75 6.45
N ILE A 83 -0.89 -14.74 7.21
CA ILE A 83 -0.45 -13.34 7.07
C ILE A 83 -0.32 -12.75 8.48
N THR A 84 0.91 -12.35 8.83
CA THR A 84 1.23 -11.55 10.03
C THR A 84 2.28 -10.52 9.63
N LEU A 85 1.84 -9.29 9.42
CA LEU A 85 2.69 -8.20 8.93
C LEU A 85 2.59 -6.99 9.85
N GLY A 86 3.72 -6.48 10.30
CA GLY A 86 3.78 -5.16 10.91
C GLY A 86 3.73 -4.13 9.81
N TYR A 87 2.98 -3.05 10.01
CA TYR A 87 2.97 -1.94 9.07
C TYR A 87 3.04 -0.59 9.79
N PHE A 88 3.58 0.37 9.06
CA PHE A 88 3.52 1.79 9.34
C PHE A 88 3.18 2.52 8.05
N ALA A 89 2.15 3.35 8.06
CA ALA A 89 1.69 4.04 6.87
C ALA A 89 1.58 5.54 7.12
N ILE A 90 1.99 6.29 6.10
CA ILE A 90 1.95 7.74 6.07
C ILE A 90 1.03 8.16 4.93
N THR A 91 0.06 9.01 5.24
CA THR A 91 -0.80 9.63 4.26
C THR A 91 -0.01 10.70 3.52
N LEU A 92 0.16 10.50 2.23
CA LEU A 92 0.79 11.44 1.33
C LEU A 92 -0.21 12.54 0.95
N PRO A 93 0.26 13.79 0.72
CA PRO A 93 -0.61 14.91 0.37
C PRO A 93 -1.25 14.77 -1.02
N ARG A 94 -0.83 13.77 -1.81
CA ARG A 94 -1.27 13.54 -3.17
C ARG A 94 -1.20 12.06 -3.52
N ARG A 95 -1.90 11.66 -4.58
CA ARG A 95 -1.78 10.32 -5.13
C ARG A 95 -0.51 10.18 -5.96
N LEU A 96 0.14 9.03 -5.85
CA LEU A 96 1.34 8.67 -6.61
C LEU A 96 1.13 7.35 -7.37
N PRO A 97 1.90 7.09 -8.44
CA PRO A 97 1.91 5.79 -9.11
C PRO A 97 2.22 4.66 -8.12
N HIS A 98 1.64 3.48 -8.35
CA HIS A 98 1.89 2.34 -7.49
C HIS A 98 3.32 1.82 -7.67
N MET A 99 4.15 1.99 -6.65
CA MET A 99 5.55 1.58 -6.64
C MET A 99 5.83 0.69 -5.43
N VAL A 100 6.76 -0.25 -5.58
CA VAL A 100 7.19 -1.15 -4.50
C VAL A 100 8.70 -1.21 -4.44
N LEU A 101 9.26 -1.11 -3.23
CA LEU A 101 10.65 -1.37 -2.91
C LEU A 101 10.73 -2.68 -2.13
N ASP A 102 11.39 -3.68 -2.72
CA ASP A 102 11.70 -4.97 -2.08
C ASP A 102 13.08 -4.84 -1.41
N ALA A 103 13.14 -4.90 -0.08
CA ALA A 103 14.40 -4.72 0.66
C ALA A 103 15.30 -5.94 0.47
N THR A 104 16.54 -5.73 0.05
CA THR A 104 17.49 -6.83 -0.23
C THR A 104 17.98 -7.53 1.04
N ARG A 105 17.89 -6.85 2.19
CA ARG A 105 18.44 -7.30 3.48
C ARG A 105 17.42 -7.92 4.44
N ASN A 106 16.14 -7.99 4.07
CA ASN A 106 15.10 -8.60 4.89
C ASN A 106 15.18 -10.16 4.92
N GLY A 107 16.07 -10.75 4.11
CA GLY A 107 16.30 -12.20 4.02
C GLY A 107 15.20 -13.00 3.29
N ARG A 108 14.19 -12.32 2.72
CA ARG A 108 13.04 -12.92 2.03
C ARG A 108 12.55 -11.98 0.92
N GLY A 109 12.69 -12.38 -0.34
CA GLY A 109 12.08 -11.61 -1.44
C GLY A 109 10.56 -11.69 -1.43
N MET A 110 9.91 -10.75 -2.12
CA MET A 110 8.43 -10.69 -2.21
C MET A 110 7.79 -12.05 -2.55
N VAL A 111 6.73 -12.42 -1.83
CA VAL A 111 5.93 -13.66 -2.03
C VAL A 111 5.41 -13.79 -3.46
N THR A 112 5.17 -12.66 -4.13
CA THR A 112 4.92 -12.63 -5.56
C THR A 112 5.76 -11.50 -6.12
N ARG A 113 6.42 -11.70 -7.28
CA ARG A 113 7.30 -10.69 -7.90
C ARG A 113 6.63 -10.00 -9.10
N PRO A 114 6.72 -8.66 -9.23
CA PRO A 114 6.26 -7.94 -10.41
C PRO A 114 6.91 -8.46 -11.72
N ARG A 115 6.34 -8.10 -12.87
CA ARG A 115 6.95 -8.49 -14.16
C ARG A 115 8.36 -7.93 -14.26
N ALA A 116 9.28 -8.69 -14.86
CA ALA A 116 10.68 -8.26 -15.00
C ALA A 116 10.84 -6.90 -15.69
N GLY A 117 9.98 -6.57 -16.66
CA GLY A 117 9.96 -5.26 -17.32
C GLY A 117 9.43 -4.10 -16.47
N GLN A 118 9.10 -4.34 -15.20
CA GLN A 118 8.69 -3.33 -14.23
C GLN A 118 9.75 -3.03 -13.18
N ALA A 119 10.88 -3.75 -13.20
CA ALA A 119 12.00 -3.47 -12.33
C ALA A 119 12.77 -2.25 -12.85
N LEU A 120 13.13 -1.34 -11.95
CA LEU A 120 13.95 -0.18 -12.22
C LEU A 120 15.16 -0.18 -11.30
N SER A 121 16.28 0.23 -11.87
CA SER A 121 17.51 0.53 -11.15
C SER A 121 17.60 2.03 -10.94
N LEU A 122 17.97 2.45 -9.73
CA LEU A 122 18.25 3.85 -9.42
C LEU A 122 19.76 4.08 -9.30
N GLU A 123 20.15 5.35 -9.22
CA GLU A 123 21.55 5.75 -9.11
C GLU A 123 22.14 5.48 -7.71
N GLY A 124 23.46 5.62 -7.61
CA GLY A 124 24.19 5.42 -6.36
C GLY A 124 24.23 3.94 -5.95
N ASP A 125 24.11 3.70 -4.64
CA ASP A 125 24.10 2.38 -4.02
C ASP A 125 22.69 1.87 -3.70
N PHE A 126 21.64 2.57 -4.16
CA PHE A 126 20.24 2.25 -3.84
C PHE A 126 19.87 0.79 -4.17
N ASP A 127 20.33 0.28 -5.31
CA ASP A 127 20.10 -1.11 -5.75
C ASP A 127 20.74 -2.17 -4.82
N SER A 128 21.68 -1.77 -3.96
CA SER A 128 22.25 -2.64 -2.92
C SER A 128 21.32 -2.79 -1.72
N HIS A 129 20.34 -1.90 -1.57
CA HIS A 129 19.38 -1.85 -0.47
C HIS A 129 17.98 -2.26 -0.91
N PHE A 130 17.57 -1.90 -2.13
CA PHE A 130 16.23 -2.15 -2.64
C PHE A 130 16.22 -2.58 -4.10
N GLN A 131 15.26 -3.43 -4.46
CA GLN A 131 14.79 -3.53 -5.84
C GLN A 131 13.52 -2.71 -6.01
N LEU A 132 13.57 -1.67 -6.86
CA LEU A 132 12.39 -0.87 -7.20
C LEU A 132 11.56 -1.51 -8.31
N TYR A 133 10.25 -1.48 -8.13
CA TYR A 133 9.25 -1.81 -9.14
C TYR A 133 8.26 -0.66 -9.38
N ALA A 134 8.00 -0.34 -10.65
CA ALA A 134 7.02 0.65 -11.07
C ALA A 134 6.13 0.16 -12.24
N PRO A 135 4.98 0.78 -12.52
CA PRO A 135 4.15 0.43 -13.67
C PRO A 135 4.89 0.80 -14.97
N ASN A 136 4.75 -0.03 -16.01
CA ASN A 136 5.32 0.30 -17.33
C ASN A 136 4.81 1.68 -17.79
N GLY A 137 5.71 2.53 -18.28
CA GLY A 137 5.40 3.89 -18.73
C GLY A 137 5.40 4.94 -17.61
N TYR A 138 5.67 4.56 -16.37
CA TYR A 138 5.82 5.45 -15.20
C TYR A 138 7.26 5.50 -14.68
N GLU A 139 8.25 5.09 -15.48
CA GLU A 139 9.65 5.04 -15.09
C GLU A 139 10.19 6.44 -14.75
N ARG A 140 9.84 7.44 -15.57
CA ARG A 140 10.20 8.84 -15.33
C ARG A 140 9.52 9.39 -14.08
N ASP A 141 8.27 9.01 -13.83
CA ASP A 141 7.53 9.40 -12.64
C ASP A 141 8.21 8.85 -11.37
N ALA A 142 8.71 7.61 -11.43
CA ALA A 142 9.47 7.02 -10.32
C ALA A 142 10.74 7.82 -10.01
N LEU A 143 11.48 8.29 -11.02
CA LEU A 143 12.67 9.14 -10.83
C LEU A 143 12.35 10.50 -10.18
N TYR A 144 11.16 11.06 -10.44
CA TYR A 144 10.71 12.28 -9.77
C TYR A 144 10.32 12.06 -8.31
N VAL A 145 9.79 10.88 -7.99
CA VAL A 145 9.41 10.53 -6.61
C VAL A 145 10.63 10.18 -5.78
N PHE A 146 11.53 9.33 -6.29
CA PHE A 146 12.73 8.89 -5.60
C PHE A 146 13.87 9.89 -5.79
N THR A 147 13.71 11.07 -5.20
CA THR A 147 14.79 12.05 -5.11
C THR A 147 15.96 11.50 -4.28
N PRO A 148 17.19 12.01 -4.46
CA PRO A 148 18.34 11.59 -3.65
C PRO A 148 18.10 11.63 -2.13
N ASP A 149 17.44 12.68 -1.64
CA ASP A 149 17.10 12.81 -0.21
C ASP A 149 16.13 11.72 0.27
N LEU A 150 15.12 11.37 -0.54
CA LEU A 150 14.20 10.28 -0.20
C LEU A 150 14.92 8.93 -0.26
N MET A 151 15.79 8.71 -1.25
CA MET A 151 16.57 7.48 -1.35
C MET A 151 17.47 7.28 -0.12
N ALA A 152 18.19 8.32 0.31
CA ALA A 152 19.03 8.27 1.50
C ALA A 152 18.21 7.96 2.76
N LEU A 153 17.07 8.65 2.95
CA LEU A 153 16.16 8.37 4.06
C LEU A 153 15.69 6.91 4.07
N LEU A 154 15.30 6.38 2.91
CA LEU A 154 14.80 5.01 2.82
C LEU A 154 15.91 3.99 3.07
N ILE A 155 17.15 4.28 2.66
CA ILE A 155 18.30 3.45 2.99
C ILE A 155 18.51 3.38 4.52
N ASP A 156 18.52 4.54 5.17
CA ASP A 156 18.82 4.65 6.61
C ASP A 156 17.69 4.09 7.46
N GLU A 157 16.44 4.48 7.15
CA GLU A 157 15.28 4.25 8.01
C GLU A 157 14.33 3.17 7.48
N ALA A 158 14.56 2.58 6.31
CA ALA A 158 13.73 1.51 5.76
C ALA A 158 14.52 0.39 5.06
N GLY A 159 15.87 0.40 5.07
CA GLY A 159 16.70 -0.53 4.28
C GLY A 159 16.52 -2.02 4.59
N ASP A 160 15.89 -2.37 5.71
CA ASP A 160 15.51 -3.73 6.11
C ASP A 160 14.00 -4.00 6.05
N LEU A 161 13.21 -3.06 5.50
CA LEU A 161 11.76 -3.09 5.45
C LEU A 161 11.27 -2.92 4.01
N ASP A 162 10.22 -3.62 3.63
CA ASP A 162 9.59 -3.40 2.34
C ASP A 162 8.79 -2.09 2.36
N VAL A 163 8.73 -1.40 1.22
CA VAL A 163 7.98 -0.15 1.09
C VAL A 163 7.03 -0.23 -0.11
N GLU A 164 5.76 0.12 0.10
CA GLU A 164 4.74 0.24 -0.95
C GLU A 164 4.20 1.67 -0.98
N ILE A 165 4.32 2.33 -2.12
CA ILE A 165 3.59 3.56 -2.42
C ILE A 165 2.35 3.17 -3.20
N ARG A 166 1.18 3.52 -2.67
CA ARG A 166 -0.09 3.17 -3.29
C ARG A 166 -1.15 4.22 -3.01
N ASP A 167 -1.83 4.64 -4.07
CA ASP A 167 -2.84 5.68 -4.00
C ASP A 167 -2.21 6.90 -3.30
N ASN A 168 -2.66 7.29 -2.11
CA ASN A 168 -2.07 8.37 -1.31
C ASN A 168 -1.36 7.87 -0.03
N GLN A 169 -0.83 6.65 -0.03
CA GLN A 169 -0.17 6.06 1.14
C GLN A 169 1.25 5.63 0.78
N LEU A 170 2.19 5.92 1.68
CA LEU A 170 3.49 5.25 1.73
C LEU A 170 3.45 4.31 2.92
N ILE A 171 3.64 3.02 2.67
CA ILE A 171 3.47 1.95 3.65
C ILE A 171 4.80 1.23 3.78
N VAL A 172 5.37 1.24 4.97
CA VAL A 172 6.54 0.46 5.34
C VAL A 172 6.09 -0.77 6.11
N TYR A 173 6.56 -1.95 5.74
CA TYR A 173 6.08 -3.18 6.36
C TYR A 173 7.14 -4.29 6.44
N ARG A 174 6.89 -5.25 7.33
CA ARG A 174 7.71 -6.46 7.48
C ARG A 174 6.88 -7.63 7.99
N GLU A 175 7.37 -8.84 7.74
CA GLU A 175 6.87 -10.03 8.42
C GLU A 175 7.15 -9.99 9.93
N GLY A 176 6.23 -10.54 10.71
CA GLY A 176 6.38 -10.74 12.15
C GLY A 176 5.94 -9.58 13.04
N GLY A 177 5.68 -8.40 12.47
CA GLY A 177 5.19 -7.26 13.25
C GLY A 177 6.24 -6.19 13.56
N PHE A 178 5.76 -5.12 14.20
CA PHE A 178 6.59 -4.12 14.86
C PHE A 178 6.24 -4.11 16.35
N ASP A 179 7.24 -3.96 17.22
CA ASP A 179 6.98 -3.68 18.63
C ASP A 179 6.71 -2.18 18.82
N LEU A 180 5.43 -1.79 18.80
CA LEU A 180 5.03 -0.39 18.96
C LEU A 180 5.32 0.15 20.37
N LEU A 181 5.58 -0.71 21.35
CA LEU A 181 5.95 -0.31 22.70
C LEU A 181 7.45 0.00 22.81
N ASP A 182 8.27 -0.48 21.89
CA ASP A 182 9.69 -0.11 21.80
C ASP A 182 9.84 1.36 21.35
N PRO A 183 10.45 2.24 22.17
CA PRO A 183 10.74 3.61 21.79
C PRO A 183 11.55 3.75 20.50
N ARG A 184 12.45 2.80 20.20
CA ARG A 184 13.30 2.85 18.99
C ARG A 184 12.48 2.71 17.72
N VAL A 185 11.48 1.82 17.74
CA VAL A 185 10.54 1.65 16.63
C VAL A 185 9.73 2.94 16.42
N ARG A 186 9.25 3.55 17.50
CA ARG A 186 8.48 4.80 17.41
C ARG A 186 9.34 5.98 16.95
N GLU A 187 10.59 6.05 17.36
CA GLU A 187 11.53 7.09 16.92
C GLU A 187 11.83 6.97 15.42
N ARG A 188 12.13 5.76 14.95
CA ARG A 188 12.27 5.45 13.51
C ARG A 188 11.04 5.89 12.70
N PHE A 189 9.84 5.59 13.19
CA PHE A 189 8.59 6.04 12.57
C PHE A 189 8.41 7.57 12.59
N ALA A 190 8.84 8.23 13.65
CA ALA A 190 8.82 9.68 13.74
C ALA A 190 9.79 10.33 12.72
N GLN A 191 10.99 9.76 12.54
CA GLN A 191 11.97 10.24 11.56
C GLN A 191 11.46 10.08 10.12
N LEU A 192 10.91 8.91 9.78
CA LEU A 192 10.25 8.68 8.48
C LEU A 192 9.17 9.74 8.20
N ARG A 193 8.29 10.01 9.17
CA ARG A 193 7.23 11.04 9.01
C ARG A 193 7.80 12.43 8.83
N ALA A 194 8.78 12.82 9.65
CA ALA A 194 9.35 14.16 9.61
C ALA A 194 9.96 14.46 8.23
N THR A 195 10.73 13.51 7.69
CA THR A 195 11.40 13.69 6.40
C THR A 195 10.42 13.59 5.23
N ILE A 196 9.48 12.64 5.23
CA ILE A 196 8.45 12.56 4.18
C ILE A 196 7.55 13.81 4.19
N GLY A 197 7.21 14.34 5.36
CA GLY A 197 6.49 15.60 5.50
C GLY A 197 7.27 16.80 4.93
N ALA A 198 8.59 16.86 5.17
CA ALA A 198 9.45 17.90 4.62
C ALA A 198 9.56 17.81 3.09
N LEU A 199 9.70 16.60 2.53
CA LEU A 199 9.72 16.35 1.08
C LEU A 199 8.39 16.69 0.41
N ALA A 200 7.27 16.38 1.07
CA ALA A 200 5.93 16.73 0.63
C ALA A 200 5.71 18.26 0.56
N TRP A 201 6.26 19.02 1.52
CA TRP A 201 6.18 20.47 1.55
C TRP A 201 7.09 21.13 0.51
N SER A 202 8.31 20.62 0.29
CA SER A 202 9.26 21.16 -0.69
C SER A 202 8.86 20.88 -2.15
N GLN A 203 8.10 19.82 -2.41
CA GLN A 203 7.68 19.38 -3.75
C GLN A 203 6.24 19.78 -4.12
N SER A 204 5.60 20.62 -3.30
CA SER A 204 4.18 20.99 -3.45
C SER A 204 3.81 21.67 -4.78
N ASP A 205 4.78 22.04 -5.62
CA ASP A 205 4.56 22.66 -6.94
C ASP A 205 4.95 21.81 -8.18
N ARG A 206 5.49 20.57 -8.06
CA ARG A 206 6.25 19.97 -9.20
C ARG A 206 5.87 18.59 -9.75
N TYR A 207 4.87 17.90 -9.21
CA TYR A 207 4.31 16.73 -9.90
C TYR A 207 2.90 17.05 -10.40
N LEU A 208 2.63 16.81 -11.68
CA LEU A 208 1.31 16.74 -12.28
C LEU A 208 1.42 15.58 -13.27
N ASP A 209 0.56 14.56 -13.17
CA ASP A 209 0.57 13.49 -14.19
C ASP A 209 -0.02 14.10 -15.47
N ASP A 210 0.84 14.47 -16.42
CA ASP A 210 0.47 15.10 -17.70
C ASP A 210 -0.47 14.21 -18.54
N ARG A 211 -0.67 12.96 -18.14
CA ARG A 211 -1.57 11.98 -18.78
C ARG A 211 -3.02 12.11 -18.28
N VAL A 212 -3.28 12.95 -17.27
CA VAL A 212 -4.62 13.29 -16.79
C VAL A 212 -5.11 14.55 -17.52
N PRO A 213 -6.29 14.54 -18.17
CA PRO A 213 -6.86 15.74 -18.76
C PRO A 213 -7.19 16.76 -17.65
N ALA A 214 -6.44 17.86 -17.58
CA ALA A 214 -6.64 18.90 -16.56
C ALA A 214 -8.06 19.52 -16.64
N PRO A 215 -8.81 19.62 -15.53
CA PRO A 215 -9.79 20.69 -15.39
C PRO A 215 -9.02 22.02 -15.29
N ARG A 216 -9.44 23.02 -16.08
CA ARG A 216 -8.84 24.37 -16.09
C ARG A 216 -8.67 24.93 -14.68
N LEU A 217 -7.43 25.33 -14.40
CA LEU A 217 -6.97 26.37 -13.47
C LEU A 217 -8.00 26.90 -12.46
N LEU A 218 -7.84 26.52 -11.19
CA LEU A 218 -7.98 27.35 -9.98
C LEU A 218 -7.67 26.46 -8.76
N ARG A 219 -6.50 26.63 -8.14
CA ARG A 219 -6.14 26.13 -6.79
C ARG A 219 -6.55 24.66 -6.55
N ALA A 220 -5.84 23.71 -7.17
CA ALA A 220 -6.04 22.29 -6.90
C ALA A 220 -5.70 21.99 -5.43
N GLY A 221 -6.71 21.59 -4.65
CA GLY A 221 -6.50 21.04 -3.33
C GLY A 221 -5.93 19.61 -3.42
N PRO A 222 -5.52 19.00 -2.29
CA PRO A 222 -4.95 17.65 -2.25
C PRO A 222 -5.85 16.52 -2.84
N ALA A 223 -7.11 16.83 -3.17
CA ALA A 223 -8.08 15.89 -3.73
C ALA A 223 -8.05 15.75 -5.27
N ASP A 224 -7.46 16.69 -6.02
CA ASP A 224 -7.61 16.74 -7.49
C ASP A 224 -6.41 16.14 -8.26
N ASN A 225 -5.43 15.56 -7.56
CA ASN A 225 -4.28 14.88 -8.16
C ASN A 225 -4.64 13.43 -8.51
N GLU A 226 -5.21 13.19 -9.69
CA GLU A 226 -5.43 11.84 -10.21
C GLU A 226 -4.15 11.24 -10.81
N VAL A 227 -4.02 9.91 -10.76
CA VAL A 227 -2.99 9.15 -11.50
C VAL A 227 -3.68 8.42 -12.63
N GLY A 228 -3.14 8.51 -13.84
CA GLY A 228 -3.67 7.82 -15.01
C GLY A 228 -3.88 6.31 -14.76
N ALA A 229 -4.88 5.70 -15.40
CA ALA A 229 -5.29 4.32 -15.11
C ALA A 229 -4.15 3.28 -15.23
N GLY A 230 -3.13 3.56 -16.06
CA GLY A 230 -1.95 2.72 -16.21
C GLY A 230 -1.00 2.72 -15.01
N GLY A 231 -0.98 3.80 -14.23
CA GLY A 231 -0.09 3.99 -13.07
C GLY A 231 -0.67 3.48 -11.76
N GLN A 232 -1.97 3.17 -11.75
CA GLN A 232 -2.66 2.79 -10.54
C GLN A 232 -2.17 1.45 -9.98
N ARG A 233 -1.77 0.47 -10.81
CA ARG A 233 -1.43 -0.88 -10.31
C ARG A 233 -0.31 -1.58 -11.10
N LEU A 234 0.62 -2.24 -10.39
CA LEU A 234 1.63 -3.14 -10.97
C LEU A 234 1.01 -4.39 -11.61
N ARG A 235 1.65 -4.94 -12.66
CA ARG A 235 1.19 -6.14 -13.38
C ARG A 235 1.90 -7.42 -12.90
N ARG A 236 1.17 -8.54 -12.99
CA ARG A 236 1.59 -9.86 -12.47
C ARG A 236 2.35 -10.71 -13.49
N LYS A 237 3.38 -11.46 -13.07
CA LYS A 237 3.62 -12.80 -13.65
C LYS A 237 2.75 -13.79 -12.86
N LEU A 238 1.70 -14.33 -13.47
CA LEU A 238 0.97 -15.44 -12.86
C LEU A 238 1.77 -16.72 -13.15
N PRO A 239 2.10 -17.56 -12.15
CA PRO A 239 2.56 -18.90 -12.43
C PRO A 239 1.44 -19.66 -13.17
N LYS A 240 1.79 -20.54 -14.11
CA LYS A 240 0.81 -21.26 -14.96
C LYS A 240 -0.19 -22.10 -14.16
N GLU A 241 0.10 -22.36 -12.88
CA GLU A 241 -0.71 -23.12 -11.92
C GLU A 241 -1.74 -22.26 -11.16
N ALA A 242 -1.66 -20.92 -11.21
CA ALA A 242 -2.63 -20.02 -10.57
C ALA A 242 -3.95 -19.89 -11.34
N LEU A 243 -4.12 -20.67 -12.41
CA LEU A 243 -5.32 -20.75 -13.23
C LEU A 243 -6.12 -22.02 -12.89
N ILE A 244 -6.26 -22.34 -11.61
CA ILE A 244 -7.10 -23.45 -11.15
C ILE A 244 -8.37 -22.85 -10.54
N GLY A 245 -9.49 -23.21 -11.18
CA GLY A 245 -10.82 -22.77 -10.82
C GLY A 245 -11.28 -23.27 -9.45
N VAL A 246 -12.33 -22.60 -8.96
CA VAL A 246 -13.14 -22.96 -7.80
C VAL A 246 -13.39 -24.48 -7.76
N TRP A 247 -12.96 -25.14 -6.69
CA TRP A 247 -13.75 -25.94 -5.74
C TRP A 247 -12.83 -26.71 -4.78
N ALA A 248 -13.37 -26.99 -3.59
CA ALA A 248 -12.86 -27.83 -2.50
C ALA A 248 -11.98 -27.17 -1.43
N ALA A 249 -12.45 -27.37 -0.19
CA ALA A 249 -11.91 -26.92 1.07
C ALA A 249 -10.56 -27.57 1.38
N GLY A 250 -9.72 -26.83 2.10
CA GLY A 250 -8.50 -27.37 2.71
C GLY A 250 -7.25 -27.16 1.87
N GLY A 251 -6.73 -25.92 1.88
CA GLY A 251 -5.41 -25.63 1.35
C GLY A 251 -5.11 -24.14 1.47
N GLY A 252 -4.03 -23.79 2.18
CA GLY A 252 -3.67 -22.44 2.62
C GLY A 252 -3.27 -21.45 1.52
N LEU A 253 -4.14 -21.20 0.54
CA LEU A 253 -4.02 -20.11 -0.41
C LEU A 253 -5.13 -19.08 -0.15
N ALA A 254 -4.77 -17.78 -0.18
CA ALA A 254 -5.78 -16.73 -0.13
C ALA A 254 -6.69 -16.86 -1.36
N VAL A 255 -7.99 -17.03 -1.14
CA VAL A 255 -8.98 -17.18 -2.22
C VAL A 255 -9.67 -15.85 -2.42
N ALA A 256 -9.55 -15.28 -3.63
CA ALA A 256 -10.41 -14.20 -4.07
C ALA A 256 -11.62 -14.81 -4.80
N ALA A 257 -12.79 -14.77 -4.17
CA ALA A 257 -14.05 -15.23 -4.76
C ALA A 257 -14.95 -14.04 -5.11
N VAL A 258 -15.44 -13.98 -6.36
CA VAL A 258 -16.52 -13.05 -6.71
C VAL A 258 -17.83 -13.69 -6.26
N THR A 259 -18.39 -13.19 -5.17
CA THR A 259 -19.57 -13.80 -4.53
C THR A 259 -20.89 -13.17 -4.96
N GLY A 260 -20.88 -12.08 -5.72
CA GLY A 260 -22.10 -11.46 -6.24
C GLY A 260 -21.86 -10.57 -7.46
N LEU A 261 -22.66 -10.81 -8.51
CA LEU A 261 -22.79 -9.93 -9.67
C LEU A 261 -24.28 -9.59 -9.82
N LEU A 262 -24.65 -8.34 -9.56
CA LEU A 262 -26.03 -7.85 -9.75
C LEU A 262 -26.06 -6.80 -10.85
N LEU A 263 -26.92 -6.99 -11.85
CA LEU A 263 -27.14 -6.08 -12.97
C LEU A 263 -28.51 -5.42 -12.82
N ILE A 264 -28.54 -4.11 -12.60
CA ILE A 264 -29.80 -3.35 -12.54
C ILE A 264 -29.92 -2.52 -13.82
N LEU A 265 -31.03 -2.72 -14.55
CA LEU A 265 -31.40 -1.90 -15.71
C LEU A 265 -32.15 -0.66 -15.22
N LEU A 266 -31.61 0.53 -15.45
CA LEU A 266 -32.32 1.78 -15.16
C LEU A 266 -33.27 2.10 -16.34
N ARG A 267 -34.58 2.09 -16.03
CA ARG A 267 -35.65 2.52 -16.96
C ARG A 267 -35.56 4.00 -17.24
#